data_AF-A0A933KC23-F1
#
_entry.id   AF-A0A933KC23-F1
#
_cell.length_a   1.000
_cell.length_b   1.000
_cell.length_c   1.000
_cell.angle_alpha   90.00
_cell.angle_beta   90.00
_cell.angle_gamma   90.00
#
_symmetry.space_group_name_H-M   'P 1'
#
loop_
_entity.id
_entity.type
_entity.pdbx_description
1 polymer ?
#
loop_
_entity_poly.entity_id
_entity_poly.type
_entity_poly.pdbx_seq_one_letter_code
_entity_poly.pdbx_strand_id
1 'polypeptide(L)'
;MRNTTLMLSLALATAAGAAAQTPATPASTTTVSAAPTAVATAELVTKLGSCAECHEKETSTFLGSIHGMKGVACHDCHGGDPNEIVQEDSMSPSKGYVGRPGRADIPAFCAKCHADKKKMAPSGLPTNQYEQYRASFHGKKVLVEGDTTAAVCTDCHGTHDVLSSKDPRARTHRANVPATCDRCHGDDLKMNVYAIPTDQHKKWKTSFHGKAVTEKKDLTAAVCIDCHGKHDIANPEDPHSRVHHANVVKTCSRCHADEALMERHNLSARAPADYLEGVHGIALFKKGNTAAPVCVTCHGSHGALPPGVKNVAMVCGRCHTRSEEFYNRSMHRTVKGFRGCIECHGNHRIAQPGSTLFVSSCIRCHPDGSPANQAGKEIRESFDKASENLDLAARELEAARGYGFALTKLEEALKEGNQAKIEVVPALHTLDKREAEHFRTKSQETLERVRHGVQEIIFRVRLRSVSLGVVLLAFLGAILLFRLRLERLERSE
;
A
#
# COMPACT_ATOMS: atom_id res chain seq x y z
N MET A 1 73.40 -22.51 -16.70
CA MET A 1 74.77 -22.01 -16.96
C MET A 1 74.68 -20.54 -17.34
N ARG A 2 75.55 -19.67 -16.78
CA ARG A 2 75.83 -18.25 -17.15
C ARG A 2 74.63 -17.27 -17.18
N ASN A 3 74.54 -16.26 -16.29
CA ASN A 3 75.34 -15.03 -16.11
C ASN A 3 75.42 -14.10 -17.34
N THR A 4 74.85 -12.89 -17.22
CA THR A 4 75.52 -11.54 -17.08
C THR A 4 74.41 -10.47 -16.94
N THR A 5 74.23 -9.63 -15.90
CA THR A 5 75.06 -8.67 -15.11
C THR A 5 75.29 -7.29 -15.77
N LEU A 6 75.35 -6.24 -14.90
CA LEU A 6 75.47 -4.77 -15.11
C LEU A 6 74.11 -4.05 -15.28
N MET A 7 73.82 -2.85 -14.72
CA MET A 7 74.42 -2.00 -13.65
C MET A 7 73.25 -1.36 -12.84
N LEU A 8 73.27 -1.22 -11.51
CA LEU A 8 74.01 -0.31 -10.60
C LEU A 8 73.53 1.16 -10.57
N SER A 9 72.89 1.56 -9.46
CA SER A 9 73.07 2.88 -8.81
C SER A 9 72.58 2.80 -7.36
N LEU A 10 73.42 3.25 -6.42
CA LEU A 10 73.26 3.10 -4.97
C LEU A 10 73.04 4.49 -4.34
N ALA A 11 72.08 4.63 -3.44
CA ALA A 11 71.97 5.80 -2.56
C ALA A 11 71.48 5.36 -1.16
N LEU A 12 72.35 5.47 -0.16
CA LEU A 12 72.02 5.30 1.26
C LEU A 12 71.52 6.62 1.84
N ALA A 13 70.45 6.59 2.66
CA ALA A 13 70.17 7.60 3.67
C ALA A 13 69.28 7.04 4.81
N THR A 14 69.94 6.56 5.86
CA THR A 14 69.60 6.72 7.30
C THR A 14 68.13 6.81 7.78
N ALA A 15 67.74 5.76 8.52
CA ALA A 15 67.24 5.80 9.91
C ALA A 15 66.07 6.74 10.32
N ALA A 16 64.95 6.10 10.66
CA ALA A 16 64.18 6.29 11.90
C ALA A 16 63.92 7.71 12.43
N GLY A 17 62.78 8.30 12.01
CA GLY A 17 62.09 9.36 12.74
C GLY A 17 60.77 8.85 13.33
N ALA A 18 60.73 8.58 14.64
CA ALA A 18 59.48 8.23 15.32
C ALA A 18 58.62 9.49 15.51
N ALA A 19 57.60 9.66 14.66
CA ALA A 19 56.64 10.74 14.80
C ALA A 19 55.69 10.45 15.98
N ALA A 20 55.95 11.08 17.12
CA ALA A 20 55.09 11.00 18.29
C ALA A 20 53.67 11.49 17.96
N GLN A 21 52.67 10.72 18.40
CA GLN A 21 51.27 11.14 18.33
C GLN A 21 51.09 12.35 19.25
N THR A 22 50.76 13.51 18.68
CA THR A 22 50.34 14.67 19.47
C THR A 22 48.99 14.36 20.12
N PRO A 23 48.84 14.54 21.45
CA PRO A 23 47.59 14.25 22.11
C PRO A 23 46.52 15.25 21.64
N ALA A 24 45.42 14.72 21.11
CA ALA A 24 44.26 15.55 20.79
C ALA A 24 43.78 16.26 22.07
N THR A 25 43.67 17.58 22.00
CA THR A 25 43.16 18.42 23.08
C THR A 25 41.79 17.90 23.51
N PRO A 26 41.52 17.67 24.82
CA PRO A 26 40.20 17.24 25.23
C PRO A 26 39.18 18.31 24.84
N ALA A 27 38.25 17.93 23.95
CA ALA A 27 37.15 18.81 23.58
C ALA A 27 36.41 19.23 24.86
N SER A 28 36.21 20.53 25.03
CA SER A 28 35.64 21.12 26.23
C SER A 28 34.42 20.33 26.68
N THR A 29 34.44 19.84 27.92
CA THR A 29 33.29 19.24 28.58
C THR A 29 32.19 20.30 28.65
N THR A 30 31.32 20.31 27.64
CA THR A 30 30.04 20.98 27.71
C THR A 30 29.26 20.25 28.78
N THR A 31 29.22 20.86 29.96
CA THR A 31 28.39 20.43 31.06
C THR A 31 26.96 20.36 30.53
N VAL A 32 26.46 19.14 30.31
CA VAL A 32 25.05 18.91 30.09
C VAL A 32 24.36 19.39 31.35
N SER A 33 23.78 20.59 31.28
CA SER A 33 23.02 21.16 32.39
C SER A 33 21.95 20.16 32.76
N ALA A 34 22.06 19.61 33.96
CA ALA A 34 21.08 18.67 34.47
C ALA A 34 19.75 19.42 34.63
N ALA A 35 18.82 19.20 33.69
CA ALA A 35 17.43 19.55 33.88
C ALA A 35 16.97 18.91 35.21
N PRO A 36 16.20 19.63 36.03
CA PRO A 36 16.15 19.37 37.46
C PRO A 36 15.71 17.93 37.73
N THR A 37 16.56 17.19 38.43
CA THR A 37 16.11 16.05 39.20
C THR A 37 15.00 16.56 40.11
N ALA A 38 13.77 16.14 39.83
CA ALA A 38 12.66 16.36 40.75
C ALA A 38 13.03 15.64 42.05
N VAL A 39 13.53 16.41 43.02
CA VAL A 39 13.65 15.96 44.40
C VAL A 39 12.24 15.52 44.79
N ALA A 40 12.07 14.23 45.02
CA ALA A 40 10.83 13.70 45.57
C ALA A 40 10.56 14.50 46.85
N THR A 41 9.45 15.23 46.89
CA THR A 41 9.12 16.03 48.07
C THR A 41 9.00 15.07 49.25
N ALA A 42 9.44 15.49 50.44
CA ALA A 42 9.31 14.66 51.64
C ALA A 42 7.84 14.20 51.84
N GLU A 43 6.90 15.07 51.50
CA GLU A 43 5.46 14.81 51.42
C GLU A 43 5.07 13.62 50.51
N LEU A 44 5.72 13.46 49.34
CA LEU A 44 5.47 12.33 48.45
C LEU A 44 6.04 11.02 49.01
N VAL A 45 7.22 11.07 49.64
CA VAL A 45 7.82 9.90 50.32
C VAL A 45 6.95 9.48 51.51
N THR A 46 6.49 10.43 52.34
CA THR A 46 5.54 10.17 53.44
C THR A 46 4.25 9.52 52.93
N LYS A 47 3.78 9.89 51.73
CA LYS A 47 2.57 9.30 51.13
C LYS A 47 2.76 7.86 50.63
N LEU A 48 3.98 7.41 50.39
CA LEU A 48 4.24 5.99 50.05
C LEU A 48 4.18 5.07 51.27
N GLY A 49 4.29 5.63 52.48
CA GLY A 49 4.23 4.89 53.74
C GLY A 49 5.34 3.86 53.90
N SER A 50 5.08 2.86 54.74
CA SER A 50 5.98 1.74 55.04
C SER A 50 6.49 0.99 53.79
N CYS A 51 5.70 0.98 52.71
CA CYS A 51 6.08 0.36 51.45
C CYS A 51 7.41 0.90 50.91
N ALA A 52 7.71 2.19 51.12
CA ALA A 52 8.94 2.81 50.65
C ALA A 52 10.19 2.38 51.46
N GLU A 53 10.02 1.97 52.71
CA GLU A 53 11.11 1.55 53.60
C GLU A 53 11.66 0.17 53.20
N CYS A 54 10.81 -0.73 52.70
CA CYS A 54 11.23 -2.05 52.22
C CYS A 54 11.49 -2.10 50.69
N HIS A 55 10.80 -1.28 49.89
CA HIS A 55 10.91 -1.29 48.43
C HIS A 55 11.64 -0.05 47.88
N GLU A 56 12.83 0.25 48.40
CA GLU A 56 13.65 1.43 48.03
C GLU A 56 13.91 1.52 46.51
N LYS A 57 14.20 0.38 45.86
CA LYS A 57 14.51 0.31 44.43
C LYS A 57 13.29 0.62 43.56
N GLU A 58 12.15 0.03 43.88
CA GLU A 58 10.89 0.29 43.19
C GLU A 58 10.46 1.74 43.44
N THR A 59 10.62 2.23 44.67
CA THR A 59 10.30 3.59 45.10
C THR A 59 11.10 4.65 44.34
N SER A 60 12.43 4.53 44.30
CA SER A 60 13.29 5.47 43.56
C SER A 60 12.93 5.56 42.07
N THR A 61 12.53 4.44 41.46
CA THR A 61 12.01 4.40 40.08
C THR A 61 10.63 5.06 39.97
N PHE A 62 9.72 4.72 40.88
CA PHE A 62 8.32 5.16 40.89
C PHE A 62 8.16 6.66 41.14
N LEU A 63 8.98 7.25 42.01
CA LEU A 63 8.99 8.69 42.29
C LEU A 63 9.29 9.53 41.03
N GLY A 64 10.08 8.99 40.09
CA GLY A 64 10.36 9.60 38.79
C GLY A 64 9.27 9.39 37.72
N SER A 65 8.22 8.62 38.02
CA SER A 65 7.13 8.31 37.09
C SER A 65 6.05 9.41 37.08
N ILE A 66 5.22 9.43 36.04
CA ILE A 66 4.06 10.33 35.97
C ILE A 66 3.02 10.03 37.07
N HIS A 67 2.99 8.80 37.59
CA HIS A 67 2.10 8.39 38.69
C HIS A 67 2.61 8.93 40.04
N GLY A 68 3.89 8.74 40.34
CA GLY A 68 4.54 9.33 41.52
C GLY A 68 4.46 10.86 41.50
N MET A 69 4.81 11.51 40.39
CA MET A 69 4.66 12.97 40.21
C MET A 69 3.22 13.48 40.31
N LYS A 70 2.21 12.61 40.22
CA LYS A 70 0.79 12.93 40.42
C LYS A 70 0.25 12.50 41.80
N GLY A 71 1.12 12.02 42.68
CA GLY A 71 0.76 11.63 44.04
C GLY A 71 -0.09 10.36 44.12
N VAL A 72 0.01 9.45 43.15
CA VAL A 72 -0.49 8.08 43.29
C VAL A 72 0.49 7.32 44.19
N ALA A 73 -0.01 6.52 45.12
CA ALA A 73 0.80 5.74 46.05
C ALA A 73 0.84 4.25 45.68
N CYS A 74 1.75 3.48 46.31
CA CYS A 74 1.91 2.05 46.05
C CYS A 74 0.60 1.27 46.24
N HIS A 75 -0.11 1.55 47.33
CA HIS A 75 -1.37 0.90 47.70
C HIS A 75 -2.56 1.27 46.80
N ASP A 76 -2.53 2.42 46.10
CA ASP A 76 -3.57 2.78 45.12
C ASP A 76 -3.58 1.82 43.92
N CYS A 77 -2.43 1.20 43.64
CA CYS A 77 -2.25 0.17 42.62
C CYS A 77 -2.34 -1.24 43.22
N HIS A 78 -1.54 -1.52 44.25
CA HIS A 78 -1.32 -2.87 44.76
C HIS A 78 -2.22 -3.27 45.93
N GLY A 79 -2.99 -2.35 46.52
CA GLY A 79 -3.69 -2.56 47.80
C GLY A 79 -2.71 -2.68 48.97
N GLY A 80 -3.18 -3.25 50.09
CA GLY A 80 -2.38 -3.34 51.31
C GLY A 80 -2.55 -2.14 52.24
N ASP A 81 -1.85 -2.17 53.38
CA ASP A 81 -1.87 -1.10 54.38
C ASP A 81 -0.51 -0.36 54.42
N PRO A 82 -0.44 0.92 54.00
CA PRO A 82 0.80 1.68 53.99
C PRO A 82 1.27 2.17 55.37
N ASN A 83 0.50 1.88 56.44
CA ASN A 83 0.84 2.27 57.80
C ASN A 83 1.46 1.11 58.61
N GLU A 84 1.39 -0.11 58.10
CA GLU A 84 1.96 -1.30 58.73
C GLU A 84 3.35 -1.58 58.15
N ILE A 85 4.36 -1.82 58.99
CA ILE A 85 5.72 -2.14 58.54
C ILE A 85 5.97 -3.67 58.46
N VAL A 86 5.15 -4.47 59.13
CA VAL A 86 5.21 -5.93 59.06
C VAL A 86 4.70 -6.38 57.70
N GLN A 87 5.44 -7.25 57.02
CA GLN A 87 5.14 -7.66 55.64
C GLN A 87 3.78 -8.36 55.55
N GLU A 88 3.48 -9.24 56.50
CA GLU A 88 2.26 -10.04 56.54
C GLU A 88 0.98 -9.19 56.71
N ASP A 89 1.08 -8.08 57.45
CA ASP A 89 -0.02 -7.16 57.72
C ASP A 89 -0.17 -6.11 56.60
N SER A 90 0.95 -5.54 56.14
CA SER A 90 0.99 -4.54 55.06
C SER A 90 0.61 -5.13 53.70
N MET A 91 1.09 -6.33 53.37
CA MET A 91 0.80 -7.05 52.12
C MET A 91 -0.34 -8.07 52.29
N SER A 92 -1.20 -7.90 53.31
CA SER A 92 -2.30 -8.82 53.58
C SER A 92 -3.35 -8.82 52.46
N PRO A 93 -3.74 -9.98 51.90
CA PRO A 93 -4.87 -10.06 50.97
C PRO A 93 -6.19 -9.54 51.55
N SER A 94 -6.34 -9.56 52.88
CA SER A 94 -7.51 -9.00 53.59
C SER A 94 -7.61 -7.47 53.45
N LYS A 95 -6.46 -6.79 53.28
CA LYS A 95 -6.34 -5.35 52.98
C LYS A 95 -6.39 -5.08 51.46
N GLY A 96 -6.88 -6.04 50.68
CA GLY A 96 -6.98 -5.95 49.23
C GLY A 96 -5.64 -6.00 48.50
N TYR A 97 -4.56 -6.48 49.13
CA TYR A 97 -3.26 -6.59 48.48
C TYR A 97 -3.31 -7.61 47.33
N VAL A 98 -2.86 -7.21 46.14
CA VAL A 98 -2.90 -8.04 44.91
C VAL A 98 -1.50 -8.42 44.38
N GLY A 99 -0.43 -7.98 45.03
CA GLY A 99 0.94 -8.27 44.60
C GLY A 99 1.23 -7.78 43.17
N ARG A 100 2.13 -8.48 42.48
CA ARG A 100 2.43 -8.24 41.06
C ARG A 100 1.36 -8.89 40.18
N PRO A 101 0.57 -8.14 39.39
CA PRO A 101 -0.46 -8.71 38.53
C PRO A 101 0.12 -9.66 37.47
N GLY A 102 -0.63 -10.70 37.11
CA GLY A 102 -0.34 -11.56 35.97
C GLY A 102 -0.40 -10.78 34.66
N ARG A 103 0.31 -11.24 33.62
CA ARG A 103 0.37 -10.51 32.34
C ARG A 103 -1.02 -10.35 31.71
N ALA A 104 -1.89 -11.35 31.79
CA ALA A 104 -3.27 -11.27 31.30
C ALA A 104 -4.11 -10.23 32.07
N ASP A 105 -3.80 -9.98 33.35
CA ASP A 105 -4.55 -9.09 34.23
C ASP A 105 -4.14 -7.62 34.08
N ILE A 106 -2.88 -7.34 33.67
CA ILE A 106 -2.32 -5.99 33.51
C ILE A 106 -3.26 -5.02 32.75
N PRO A 107 -3.88 -5.40 31.60
CA PRO A 107 -4.82 -4.52 30.90
C PRO A 107 -6.02 -4.10 31.76
N ALA A 108 -6.63 -5.04 32.50
CA ALA A 108 -7.77 -4.76 33.38
C ALA A 108 -7.33 -3.99 34.65
N PHE A 109 -6.15 -4.31 35.17
CA PHE A 109 -5.53 -3.64 36.31
C PHE A 109 -5.33 -2.14 36.03
N CYS A 110 -4.72 -1.78 34.89
CA CYS A 110 -4.59 -0.38 34.48
C CYS A 110 -5.96 0.28 34.21
N ALA A 111 -6.93 -0.47 33.67
CA ALA A 111 -8.27 0.04 33.37
C ALA A 111 -9.06 0.49 34.63
N LYS A 112 -8.77 -0.05 35.82
CA LYS A 112 -9.36 0.40 37.11
C LYS A 112 -9.29 1.92 37.32
N CYS A 113 -8.32 2.58 36.70
CA CYS A 113 -8.19 4.04 36.69
C CYS A 113 -8.25 4.61 35.27
N HIS A 114 -7.56 4.01 34.29
CA HIS A 114 -7.46 4.57 32.93
C HIS A 114 -8.72 4.37 32.06
N ALA A 115 -9.73 3.61 32.51
CA ALA A 115 -11.06 3.58 31.91
C ALA A 115 -12.08 4.49 32.63
N ASP A 116 -11.73 5.06 33.79
CA ASP A 116 -12.62 5.88 34.60
C ASP A 116 -12.50 7.38 34.22
N LYS A 117 -13.60 7.93 33.69
CA LYS A 117 -13.68 9.34 33.26
C LYS A 117 -13.46 10.34 34.39
N LYS A 118 -13.91 10.04 35.61
CA LYS A 118 -13.74 10.93 36.77
C LYS A 118 -12.28 10.94 37.22
N LYS A 119 -11.63 9.77 37.29
CA LYS A 119 -10.22 9.67 37.67
C LYS A 119 -9.27 10.28 36.64
N MET A 120 -9.57 10.15 35.34
CA MET A 120 -8.70 10.66 34.27
C MET A 120 -8.95 12.13 33.87
N ALA A 121 -10.11 12.71 34.22
CA ALA A 121 -10.43 14.11 33.91
C ALA A 121 -9.35 15.13 34.36
N PRO A 122 -8.77 15.07 35.57
CA PRO A 122 -7.71 15.99 36.00
C PRO A 122 -6.42 15.93 35.16
N SER A 123 -6.20 14.83 34.43
CA SER A 123 -5.05 14.65 33.54
C SER A 123 -5.41 14.87 32.06
N GLY A 124 -6.67 15.14 31.73
CA GLY A 124 -7.16 15.28 30.35
C GLY A 124 -6.96 14.03 29.48
N LEU A 125 -6.80 12.85 30.11
CA LEU A 125 -6.54 11.61 29.38
C LEU A 125 -7.86 11.01 28.87
N PRO A 126 -7.95 10.56 27.60
CA PRO A 126 -9.09 9.80 27.13
C PRO A 126 -9.19 8.47 27.88
N THR A 127 -10.36 7.82 27.92
CA THR A 127 -10.56 6.58 28.72
C THR A 127 -10.91 5.32 27.94
N ASN A 128 -11.00 5.40 26.62
CA ASN A 128 -11.35 4.28 25.75
C ASN A 128 -10.16 3.41 25.30
N GLN A 129 -8.95 3.60 25.86
CA GLN A 129 -7.77 2.83 25.41
C GLN A 129 -7.86 1.36 25.79
N TYR A 130 -8.50 1.03 26.90
CA TYR A 130 -8.74 -0.37 27.28
C TYR A 130 -9.69 -1.06 26.29
N GLU A 131 -10.74 -0.38 25.84
CA GLU A 131 -11.68 -0.89 24.82
C GLU A 131 -10.97 -1.07 23.46
N GLN A 132 -10.17 -0.08 23.05
CA GLN A 132 -9.33 -0.19 21.85
C GLN A 132 -8.37 -1.38 21.95
N TYR A 133 -7.68 -1.52 23.08
CA TYR A 133 -6.75 -2.63 23.32
C TYR A 133 -7.48 -3.98 23.21
N ARG A 134 -8.65 -4.15 23.84
CA ARG A 134 -9.47 -5.38 23.72
C ARG A 134 -9.83 -5.72 22.27
N ALA A 135 -10.06 -4.72 21.41
CA ALA A 135 -10.35 -4.92 19.99
C ALA A 135 -9.09 -5.15 19.12
N SER A 136 -7.92 -4.74 19.61
CA SER A 136 -6.62 -4.86 18.93
C SER A 136 -6.16 -6.31 18.79
N PHE A 137 -5.21 -6.57 17.88
CA PHE A 137 -4.56 -7.87 17.71
C PHE A 137 -3.87 -8.33 19.00
N HIS A 138 -3.12 -7.45 19.67
CA HIS A 138 -2.45 -7.79 20.93
C HIS A 138 -3.45 -8.13 22.04
N GLY A 139 -4.52 -7.36 22.20
CA GLY A 139 -5.52 -7.65 23.23
C GLY A 139 -6.39 -8.87 22.92
N LYS A 140 -6.68 -9.16 21.64
CA LYS A 140 -7.30 -10.42 21.23
C LYS A 140 -6.41 -11.62 21.61
N LYS A 141 -5.10 -11.56 21.32
CA LYS A 141 -4.14 -12.60 21.73
C LYS A 141 -4.13 -12.82 23.25
N VAL A 142 -3.95 -11.76 24.04
CA VAL A 142 -3.84 -11.87 25.50
C VAL A 142 -5.17 -12.26 26.16
N LEU A 143 -6.29 -11.65 25.77
CA LEU A 143 -7.56 -11.70 26.52
C LEU A 143 -8.59 -12.70 25.97
N VAL A 144 -8.41 -13.20 24.74
CA VAL A 144 -9.30 -14.20 24.11
C VAL A 144 -8.57 -15.51 23.90
N GLU A 145 -7.33 -15.48 23.41
CA GLU A 145 -6.53 -16.69 23.14
C GLU A 145 -5.64 -17.10 24.34
N GLY A 146 -5.53 -16.28 25.38
CA GLY A 146 -4.69 -16.53 26.56
C GLY A 146 -3.18 -16.42 26.33
N ASP A 147 -2.77 -15.95 25.15
CA ASP A 147 -1.36 -15.80 24.78
C ASP A 147 -0.75 -14.57 25.47
N THR A 148 -0.13 -14.81 26.62
CA THR A 148 0.56 -13.76 27.40
C THR A 148 1.93 -13.38 26.84
N THR A 149 2.42 -14.02 25.77
CA THR A 149 3.67 -13.59 25.09
C THR A 149 3.45 -12.37 24.19
N ALA A 150 2.20 -12.15 23.76
CA ALA A 150 1.77 -10.91 23.12
C ALA A 150 1.86 -9.69 24.07
N ALA A 151 1.91 -8.49 23.49
CA ALA A 151 2.17 -7.26 24.22
C ALA A 151 0.99 -6.78 25.09
N VAL A 152 1.30 -6.35 26.30
CA VAL A 152 0.37 -5.71 27.25
C VAL A 152 0.82 -4.27 27.56
N CYS A 153 0.00 -3.51 28.29
CA CYS A 153 0.22 -2.08 28.55
C CYS A 153 1.66 -1.74 28.99
N THR A 154 2.23 -2.56 29.88
CA THR A 154 3.56 -2.34 30.47
C THR A 154 4.72 -2.54 29.50
N ASP A 155 4.55 -3.31 28.42
CA ASP A 155 5.63 -3.55 27.46
C ASP A 155 5.97 -2.29 26.66
N CYS A 156 4.95 -1.46 26.41
CA CYS A 156 5.07 -0.15 25.75
C CYS A 156 5.28 0.99 26.76
N HIS A 157 4.55 1.02 27.88
CA HIS A 157 4.56 2.17 28.81
C HIS A 157 5.62 2.12 29.91
N GLY A 158 6.12 0.93 30.28
CA GLY A 158 6.87 0.73 31.53
C GLY A 158 5.99 0.16 32.64
N THR A 159 6.55 0.04 33.85
CA THR A 159 5.89 -0.54 35.04
C THR A 159 5.82 0.49 36.17
N HIS A 160 6.88 0.61 36.96
CA HIS A 160 7.08 1.72 37.89
C HIS A 160 7.75 2.92 37.21
N ASP A 161 8.29 2.76 35.99
CA ASP A 161 8.95 3.78 35.18
C ASP A 161 8.04 4.46 34.15
N VAL A 162 6.72 4.48 34.38
CA VAL A 162 5.76 5.03 33.39
C VAL A 162 5.92 6.54 33.28
N LEU A 163 6.29 7.02 32.11
CA LEU A 163 6.48 8.43 31.79
C LEU A 163 5.40 8.96 30.86
N SER A 164 5.17 10.28 30.89
CA SER A 164 4.35 10.97 29.89
C SER A 164 4.95 10.80 28.50
N SER A 165 4.13 10.56 27.46
CA SER A 165 4.63 10.46 26.07
C SER A 165 5.26 11.76 25.53
N LYS A 166 5.14 12.87 26.27
CA LYS A 166 5.84 14.13 25.98
C LYS A 166 7.28 14.13 26.50
N ASP A 167 7.63 13.29 27.47
CA ASP A 167 8.98 13.16 28.01
C ASP A 167 9.88 12.41 26.99
N PRO A 168 11.03 12.96 26.56
CA PRO A 168 11.94 12.29 25.63
C PRO A 168 12.49 10.93 26.09
N ARG A 169 12.46 10.64 27.39
CA ARG A 169 12.87 9.36 27.98
C ARG A 169 11.78 8.29 27.91
N ALA A 170 10.52 8.67 27.68
CA ALA A 170 9.41 7.74 27.64
C ALA A 170 9.55 6.77 26.45
N ARG A 171 9.32 5.48 26.68
CA ARG A 171 9.27 4.44 25.63
C ARG A 171 8.20 4.75 24.56
N THR A 172 7.11 5.41 24.97
CA THR A 172 6.03 5.87 24.09
C THR A 172 6.24 7.28 23.51
N HIS A 173 7.40 7.92 23.75
CA HIS A 173 7.75 9.17 23.08
C HIS A 173 7.90 8.95 21.57
N ARG A 174 7.48 9.91 20.74
CA ARG A 174 7.36 9.71 19.29
C ARG A 174 8.68 9.28 18.63
N ALA A 175 9.81 9.81 19.09
CA ALA A 175 11.15 9.40 18.62
C ALA A 175 11.54 7.96 18.99
N ASN A 176 11.02 7.45 20.12
CA ASN A 176 11.38 6.15 20.70
C ASN A 176 10.44 5.03 20.25
N VAL A 177 9.23 5.36 19.79
CA VAL A 177 8.21 4.40 19.32
C VAL A 177 8.78 3.34 18.35
N PRO A 178 9.59 3.67 17.32
CA PRO A 178 10.19 2.66 16.44
C PRO A 178 11.02 1.62 17.19
N ALA A 179 11.88 2.06 18.13
CA ALA A 179 12.70 1.17 18.96
C ALA A 179 11.85 0.37 19.97
N THR A 180 10.79 0.97 20.51
CA THR A 180 9.85 0.29 21.42
C THR A 180 9.14 -0.87 20.74
N CYS A 181 8.73 -0.71 19.47
CA CYS A 181 8.20 -1.81 18.66
C CYS A 181 9.27 -2.86 18.33
N ASP A 182 10.48 -2.43 17.94
CA ASP A 182 11.60 -3.29 17.53
C ASP A 182 12.06 -4.27 18.62
N ARG A 183 11.89 -3.94 19.91
CA ARG A 183 12.16 -4.84 21.04
C ARG A 183 11.46 -6.21 20.97
N CYS A 184 10.37 -6.29 20.20
CA CYS A 184 9.70 -7.55 19.88
C CYS A 184 9.63 -7.76 18.37
N HIS A 185 9.22 -6.76 17.59
CA HIS A 185 9.10 -6.86 16.13
C HIS A 185 10.45 -6.87 15.37
N GLY A 186 11.58 -6.84 16.06
CA GLY A 186 12.92 -7.07 15.52
C GLY A 186 13.58 -8.37 16.00
N ASP A 187 12.83 -9.21 16.72
CA ASP A 187 13.31 -10.42 17.41
C ASP A 187 12.62 -11.68 16.83
N ASP A 188 13.40 -12.47 16.09
CA ASP A 188 12.91 -13.68 15.41
C ASP A 188 12.31 -14.70 16.38
N LEU A 189 12.87 -14.85 17.58
CA LEU A 189 12.39 -15.82 18.57
C LEU A 189 11.00 -15.45 19.09
N LYS A 190 10.67 -14.15 19.11
CA LYS A 190 9.35 -13.66 19.53
C LYS A 190 8.34 -13.62 18.38
N MET A 191 8.77 -13.36 17.15
CA MET A 191 7.86 -13.08 16.03
C MET A 191 7.59 -14.27 15.11
N ASN A 192 8.48 -15.26 15.06
CA ASN A 192 8.31 -16.44 14.20
C ASN A 192 7.04 -17.23 14.54
N VAL A 193 6.64 -17.29 15.82
CA VAL A 193 5.39 -17.95 16.26
C VAL A 193 4.12 -17.28 15.71
N TYR A 194 4.21 -16.03 15.24
CA TYR A 194 3.13 -15.29 14.59
C TYR A 194 3.31 -15.14 13.08
N ALA A 195 4.38 -15.71 12.50
CA ALA A 195 4.80 -15.50 11.12
C ALA A 195 4.97 -14.01 10.73
N ILE A 196 5.38 -13.15 11.68
CA ILE A 196 5.58 -11.71 11.45
C ILE A 196 7.05 -11.43 11.05
N PRO A 197 7.32 -10.77 9.90
CA PRO A 197 8.69 -10.41 9.50
C PRO A 197 9.35 -9.39 10.45
N THR A 198 10.64 -9.58 10.73
CA THR A 198 11.38 -8.83 11.76
C THR A 198 12.30 -7.72 11.26
N ASP A 199 12.53 -7.62 9.95
CA ASP A 199 13.38 -6.58 9.37
C ASP A 199 12.63 -5.26 9.09
N GLN A 200 11.38 -5.14 9.55
CA GLN A 200 10.49 -4.02 9.22
C GLN A 200 10.97 -2.68 9.81
N HIS A 201 11.60 -2.66 10.98
CA HIS A 201 12.27 -1.45 11.51
C HIS A 201 13.53 -1.09 10.72
N LYS A 202 14.30 -2.10 10.28
CA LYS A 202 15.49 -1.91 9.42
C LYS A 202 15.07 -1.28 8.08
N LYS A 203 14.01 -1.82 7.46
CA LYS A 203 13.34 -1.24 6.28
C LYS A 203 12.86 0.19 6.53
N TRP A 204 12.13 0.44 7.62
CA TRP A 204 11.62 1.78 7.95
C TRP A 204 12.72 2.83 8.03
N LYS A 205 13.87 2.52 8.65
CA LYS A 205 15.04 3.42 8.69
C LYS A 205 15.59 3.82 7.30
N THR A 206 15.35 3.03 6.25
CA THR A 206 15.72 3.42 4.87
C THR A 206 14.78 4.45 4.25
N SER A 207 13.51 4.49 4.69
CA SER A 207 12.45 5.34 4.11
C SER A 207 12.64 6.83 4.41
N PHE A 208 11.99 7.69 3.63
CA PHE A 208 11.99 9.13 3.88
C PHE A 208 11.48 9.48 5.29
N HIS A 209 10.43 8.80 5.77
CA HIS A 209 9.92 8.98 7.14
C HIS A 209 10.94 8.54 8.20
N GLY A 210 11.58 7.39 7.99
CA GLY A 210 12.64 6.89 8.87
C GLY A 210 13.79 7.88 9.02
N LYS A 211 14.36 8.31 7.89
CA LYS A 211 15.46 9.28 7.86
C LYS A 211 15.09 10.64 8.47
N ALA A 212 13.88 11.13 8.21
CA ALA A 212 13.40 12.36 8.82
C ALA A 212 13.41 12.27 10.36
N VAL A 213 12.92 11.16 10.94
CA VAL A 213 12.93 10.96 12.39
C VAL A 213 14.34 10.67 12.94
N THR A 214 15.10 9.76 12.32
CA THR A 214 16.37 9.29 12.90
C THR A 214 17.55 10.22 12.64
N GLU A 215 17.66 10.78 11.42
CA GLU A 215 18.77 11.63 10.99
C GLU A 215 18.45 13.11 11.26
N LYS A 216 17.27 13.59 10.84
CA LYS A 216 16.89 15.01 10.95
C LYS A 216 16.18 15.39 12.25
N LYS A 217 15.83 14.41 13.10
CA LYS A 217 15.04 14.58 14.34
C LYS A 217 13.67 15.23 14.13
N ASP A 218 13.14 15.16 12.91
CA ASP A 218 11.82 15.70 12.58
C ASP A 218 10.72 14.75 13.05
N LEU A 219 10.12 15.09 14.18
CA LEU A 219 9.02 14.34 14.78
C LEU A 219 7.66 14.65 14.14
N THR A 220 7.58 15.40 13.04
CA THR A 220 6.34 15.52 12.23
C THR A 220 6.16 14.31 11.30
N ALA A 221 7.26 13.68 10.88
CA ALA A 221 7.26 12.50 10.03
C ALA A 221 6.65 11.24 10.70
N ALA A 222 6.18 10.31 9.88
CA ALA A 222 5.41 9.16 10.33
C ALA A 222 6.26 8.06 11.00
N VAL A 223 5.86 7.66 12.20
CA VAL A 223 6.39 6.49 12.92
C VAL A 223 5.38 5.35 12.91
N CYS A 224 5.75 4.17 13.43
CA CYS A 224 4.96 2.93 13.35
C CYS A 224 3.47 3.12 13.69
N ILE A 225 3.17 3.86 14.75
CA ILE A 225 1.81 4.09 15.25
C ILE A 225 0.93 5.01 14.38
N ASP A 226 1.52 5.78 13.48
CA ASP A 226 0.76 6.70 12.61
C ASP A 226 0.00 5.92 11.54
N CYS A 227 0.62 4.85 11.03
CA CYS A 227 0.03 3.89 10.10
C CYS A 227 -0.75 2.78 10.83
N HIS A 228 -0.14 2.09 11.79
CA HIS A 228 -0.71 0.86 12.38
C HIS A 228 -1.76 1.07 13.48
N GLY A 229 -1.79 2.25 14.12
CA GLY A 229 -2.60 2.48 15.32
C GLY A 229 -1.77 2.52 16.60
N LYS A 230 -2.42 2.76 17.75
CA LYS A 230 -1.74 2.89 19.06
C LYS A 230 -2.18 1.80 20.03
N HIS A 231 -3.43 1.91 20.49
CA HIS A 231 -4.09 0.89 21.29
C HIS A 231 -5.05 0.06 20.43
N ASP A 232 -5.32 0.49 19.20
CA ASP A 232 -6.23 -0.08 18.21
C ASP A 232 -5.50 -0.84 17.08
N ILE A 233 -4.28 -1.33 17.34
CA ILE A 233 -3.45 -2.02 16.34
C ILE A 233 -4.13 -3.31 15.89
N ALA A 234 -4.57 -3.38 14.64
CA ALA A 234 -5.29 -4.52 14.08
C ALA A 234 -4.45 -5.29 13.05
N ASN A 235 -4.80 -6.55 12.81
CA ASN A 235 -4.18 -7.37 11.77
C ASN A 235 -4.39 -6.70 10.38
N PRO A 236 -3.42 -6.72 9.44
CA PRO A 236 -3.61 -6.14 8.11
C PRO A 236 -4.83 -6.68 7.33
N GLU A 237 -5.26 -7.92 7.58
CA GLU A 237 -6.44 -8.54 6.96
C GLU A 237 -7.77 -8.13 7.62
N ASP A 238 -7.73 -7.44 8.78
CA ASP A 238 -8.94 -6.92 9.44
C ASP A 238 -9.46 -5.69 8.65
N PRO A 239 -10.71 -5.68 8.14
CA PRO A 239 -11.24 -4.55 7.36
C PRO A 239 -11.27 -3.21 8.09
N HIS A 240 -11.19 -3.20 9.43
CA HIS A 240 -11.07 -1.98 10.24
C HIS A 240 -9.61 -1.52 10.42
N SER A 241 -8.63 -2.34 10.05
CA SER A 241 -7.21 -1.99 10.15
C SER A 241 -6.86 -0.84 9.22
N ARG A 242 -6.12 0.12 9.77
CA ARG A 242 -5.62 1.29 9.04
C ARG A 242 -4.65 0.90 7.91
N VAL A 243 -4.02 -0.27 8.00
CA VAL A 243 -3.09 -0.80 6.98
C VAL A 243 -3.72 -1.87 6.08
N HIS A 244 -5.00 -2.20 6.25
CA HIS A 244 -5.75 -3.02 5.30
C HIS A 244 -5.77 -2.35 3.93
N HIS A 245 -5.68 -3.15 2.86
CA HIS A 245 -5.45 -2.68 1.49
C HIS A 245 -6.38 -1.54 1.07
N ALA A 246 -7.69 -1.69 1.29
CA ALA A 246 -8.69 -0.66 0.96
C ALA A 246 -8.56 0.64 1.80
N ASN A 247 -7.93 0.57 2.99
CA ASN A 247 -7.77 1.69 3.91
C ASN A 247 -6.43 2.43 3.75
N VAL A 248 -5.42 1.83 3.10
CA VAL A 248 -4.08 2.42 2.90
C VAL A 248 -4.17 3.86 2.36
N VAL A 249 -4.99 4.08 1.32
CA VAL A 249 -5.14 5.40 0.69
C VAL A 249 -5.65 6.44 1.69
N LYS A 250 -6.66 6.09 2.51
CA LYS A 250 -7.18 6.94 3.58
C LYS A 250 -6.13 7.21 4.66
N THR A 251 -5.37 6.19 5.05
CA THR A 251 -4.30 6.29 6.05
C THR A 251 -3.16 7.21 5.60
N CYS A 252 -2.70 7.10 4.36
CA CYS A 252 -1.72 8.02 3.77
C CYS A 252 -2.27 9.44 3.64
N SER A 253 -3.54 9.60 3.22
CA SER A 253 -4.19 10.91 3.01
C SER A 253 -4.22 11.78 4.27
N ARG A 254 -4.25 11.18 5.47
CA ARG A 254 -4.23 11.92 6.76
C ARG A 254 -3.05 12.88 6.91
N CYS A 255 -1.95 12.64 6.20
CA CYS A 255 -0.78 13.51 6.16
C CYS A 255 -0.49 14.00 4.73
N HIS A 256 -0.62 13.13 3.72
CA HIS A 256 -0.30 13.47 2.33
C HIS A 256 -1.38 14.27 1.59
N ALA A 257 -2.51 14.57 2.23
CA ALA A 257 -3.49 15.57 1.77
C ALA A 257 -3.53 16.84 2.66
N ASP A 258 -2.65 16.95 3.65
CA ASP A 258 -2.50 18.16 4.47
C ASP A 258 -1.48 19.09 3.79
N GLU A 259 -1.98 20.21 3.23
CA GLU A 259 -1.17 21.19 2.51
C GLU A 259 -0.08 21.80 3.39
N ALA A 260 -0.41 22.24 4.61
CA ALA A 260 0.54 22.87 5.53
C ALA A 260 1.59 21.88 6.08
N LEU A 261 1.27 20.59 6.17
CA LEU A 261 2.26 19.55 6.47
C LEU A 261 3.15 19.25 5.27
N MET A 262 2.60 19.10 4.06
CA MET A 262 3.38 18.75 2.87
C MET A 262 4.26 19.90 2.38
N GLU A 263 3.80 21.14 2.45
CA GLU A 263 4.56 22.35 2.09
C GLU A 263 5.84 22.48 2.92
N ARG A 264 5.79 22.22 4.23
CA ARG A 264 6.98 22.20 5.12
C ARG A 264 8.05 21.20 4.68
N HIS A 265 7.66 20.18 3.91
CA HIS A 265 8.56 19.17 3.35
C HIS A 265 8.90 19.40 1.86
N ASN A 266 8.43 20.50 1.27
CA ASN A 266 8.48 20.80 -0.18
C ASN A 266 7.81 19.71 -1.03
N LEU A 267 6.71 19.14 -0.52
CA LEU A 267 5.91 18.10 -1.18
C LEU A 267 4.54 18.63 -1.59
N SER A 268 3.93 18.03 -2.62
CA SER A 268 2.55 18.35 -3.01
C SER A 268 1.56 17.49 -2.23
N ALA A 269 0.56 18.14 -1.62
CA ALA A 269 -0.58 17.46 -1.00
C ALA A 269 -1.61 16.89 -2.00
N ARG A 270 -1.43 17.08 -3.31
CA ARG A 270 -2.39 16.57 -4.30
C ARG A 270 -2.25 15.08 -4.61
N ALA A 271 -1.18 14.42 -4.18
CA ALA A 271 -0.90 13.02 -4.53
C ALA A 271 -2.06 12.03 -4.22
N PRO A 272 -2.81 12.14 -3.11
CA PRO A 272 -3.96 11.27 -2.85
C PRO A 272 -5.16 11.57 -3.76
N ALA A 273 -5.46 12.84 -4.03
CA ALA A 273 -6.52 13.23 -4.95
C ALA A 273 -6.21 12.74 -6.38
N ASP A 274 -4.97 12.96 -6.82
CA ASP A 274 -4.45 12.49 -8.11
C ASP A 274 -4.55 10.96 -8.24
N TYR A 275 -4.24 10.19 -7.18
CA TYR A 275 -4.42 8.74 -7.18
C TYR A 275 -5.89 8.33 -7.33
N LEU A 276 -6.82 9.00 -6.65
CA LEU A 276 -8.27 8.73 -6.71
C LEU A 276 -8.88 9.04 -8.10
N GLU A 277 -8.34 10.06 -8.77
CA GLU A 277 -8.69 10.40 -10.16
C GLU A 277 -8.03 9.47 -11.20
N GLY A 278 -6.89 8.87 -10.86
CA GLY A 278 -6.14 7.94 -11.71
C GLY A 278 -6.81 6.57 -11.88
N VAL A 279 -6.32 5.79 -12.85
CA VAL A 279 -6.90 4.46 -13.20
C VAL A 279 -6.98 3.50 -12.02
N HIS A 280 -5.98 3.51 -11.12
CA HIS A 280 -5.92 2.60 -9.99
C HIS A 280 -6.92 2.96 -8.90
N GLY A 281 -7.09 4.24 -8.57
CA GLY A 281 -8.13 4.70 -7.64
C GLY A 281 -9.54 4.45 -8.18
N ILE A 282 -9.77 4.68 -9.48
CA ILE A 282 -11.04 4.32 -10.16
C ILE A 282 -11.28 2.80 -10.10
N ALA A 283 -10.27 1.98 -10.39
CA ALA A 283 -10.40 0.52 -10.34
C ALA A 283 -10.72 0.02 -8.92
N LEU A 284 -10.00 0.52 -7.91
CA LEU A 284 -10.19 0.12 -6.51
C LEU A 284 -11.56 0.55 -5.98
N PHE A 285 -11.88 1.85 -6.05
CA PHE A 285 -13.03 2.42 -5.35
C PHE A 285 -14.31 2.51 -6.17
N LYS A 286 -14.24 2.68 -7.50
CA LYS A 286 -15.44 2.77 -8.37
C LYS A 286 -15.81 1.44 -9.01
N LYS A 287 -14.85 0.54 -9.24
CA LYS A 287 -15.07 -0.78 -9.84
C LYS A 287 -14.95 -1.94 -8.85
N GLY A 288 -14.58 -1.68 -7.59
CA GLY A 288 -14.42 -2.72 -6.55
C GLY A 288 -13.27 -3.69 -6.80
N ASN A 289 -12.32 -3.38 -7.69
CA ASN A 289 -11.20 -4.26 -8.01
C ASN A 289 -10.12 -4.15 -6.92
N THR A 290 -10.17 -5.05 -5.94
CA THR A 290 -9.22 -5.12 -4.83
C THR A 290 -7.80 -5.46 -5.27
N ALA A 291 -7.58 -6.02 -6.46
CA ALA A 291 -6.23 -6.24 -7.01
C ALA A 291 -5.57 -4.96 -7.54
N ALA A 292 -6.28 -3.82 -7.59
CA ALA A 292 -5.69 -2.54 -7.97
C ALA A 292 -4.62 -2.08 -6.96
N PRO A 293 -3.45 -1.58 -7.43
CA PRO A 293 -2.35 -1.20 -6.55
C PRO A 293 -2.65 0.07 -5.76
N VAL A 294 -2.14 0.15 -4.53
CA VAL A 294 -2.27 1.29 -3.60
C VAL A 294 -0.93 1.97 -3.36
N CYS A 295 -0.91 3.03 -2.54
CA CYS A 295 0.29 3.84 -2.27
C CYS A 295 1.53 2.98 -1.92
N VAL A 296 1.38 2.00 -1.03
CA VAL A 296 2.48 1.13 -0.59
C VAL A 296 2.91 0.10 -1.65
N THR A 297 2.08 -0.19 -2.66
CA THR A 297 2.47 -1.04 -3.78
C THR A 297 3.57 -0.37 -4.62
N CYS A 298 3.52 0.96 -4.76
CA CYS A 298 4.51 1.75 -5.50
C CYS A 298 5.65 2.30 -4.62
N HIS A 299 5.35 2.76 -3.41
CA HIS A 299 6.36 3.38 -2.53
C HIS A 299 7.02 2.39 -1.55
N GLY A 300 6.45 1.20 -1.38
CA GLY A 300 6.83 0.25 -0.34
C GLY A 300 6.06 0.49 0.96
N SER A 301 5.79 -0.59 1.71
CA SER A 301 4.97 -0.51 2.94
C SER A 301 5.75 -0.04 4.17
N HIS A 302 7.06 -0.31 4.19
CA HIS A 302 7.97 0.10 5.27
C HIS A 302 9.31 0.63 4.72
N GLY A 303 9.82 0.10 3.60
CA GLY A 303 11.08 0.57 2.99
C GLY A 303 10.92 1.87 2.19
N ALA A 304 12.03 2.39 1.67
CA ALA A 304 12.02 3.50 0.69
C ALA A 304 11.44 3.11 -0.68
N LEU A 305 11.47 1.83 -1.02
CA LEU A 305 11.01 1.24 -2.28
C LEU A 305 10.48 -0.19 -2.04
N PRO A 306 9.61 -0.72 -2.92
CA PRO A 306 9.29 -2.16 -2.95
C PRO A 306 10.53 -3.01 -3.25
N PRO A 307 10.65 -4.25 -2.71
CA PRO A 307 11.81 -5.12 -2.95
C PRO A 307 12.06 -5.37 -4.44
N GLY A 308 13.33 -5.31 -4.86
CA GLY A 308 13.76 -5.56 -6.25
C GLY A 308 13.65 -4.38 -7.21
N VAL A 309 13.16 -3.21 -6.78
CA VAL A 309 12.96 -2.05 -7.66
C VAL A 309 14.02 -0.96 -7.42
N LYS A 310 14.59 -0.40 -8.49
CA LYS A 310 15.66 0.63 -8.42
C LYS A 310 15.14 2.06 -8.16
N ASN A 311 13.91 2.37 -8.58
CA ASN A 311 13.22 3.64 -8.30
C ASN A 311 11.71 3.48 -8.52
N VAL A 312 10.88 4.35 -7.93
CA VAL A 312 9.40 4.25 -7.98
C VAL A 312 8.85 4.21 -9.41
N ALA A 313 9.47 4.90 -10.36
CA ALA A 313 8.98 4.96 -11.75
C ALA A 313 9.05 3.61 -12.48
N MET A 314 9.91 2.68 -12.04
CA MET A 314 10.01 1.32 -12.60
C MET A 314 9.16 0.28 -11.86
N VAL A 315 8.32 0.65 -10.89
CA VAL A 315 7.42 -0.33 -10.24
C VAL A 315 6.38 -0.88 -11.23
N CYS A 316 5.96 -0.07 -12.20
CA CYS A 316 4.91 -0.39 -13.17
C CYS A 316 5.12 -1.75 -13.85
N GLY A 317 6.37 -2.08 -14.20
CA GLY A 317 6.76 -3.31 -14.88
C GLY A 317 6.47 -4.59 -14.10
N ARG A 318 6.38 -4.53 -12.77
CA ARG A 318 6.03 -5.70 -11.93
C ARG A 318 4.66 -6.29 -12.23
N CYS A 319 3.75 -5.47 -12.75
CA CYS A 319 2.39 -5.90 -13.15
C CYS A 319 2.19 -5.76 -14.67
N HIS A 320 2.76 -4.72 -15.28
CA HIS A 320 2.70 -4.48 -16.73
C HIS A 320 3.95 -5.03 -17.44
N THR A 321 4.32 -6.29 -17.15
CA THR A 321 5.57 -6.93 -17.60
C THR A 321 5.75 -6.86 -19.12
N ARG A 322 4.72 -7.22 -19.89
CA ARG A 322 4.76 -7.19 -21.37
C ARG A 322 4.90 -5.76 -21.92
N SER A 323 4.30 -4.76 -21.27
CA SER A 323 4.50 -3.35 -21.63
C SER A 323 5.91 -2.84 -21.30
N GLU A 324 6.49 -3.29 -20.18
CA GLU A 324 7.89 -3.00 -19.83
C GLU A 324 8.87 -3.65 -20.83
N GLU A 325 8.62 -4.90 -21.25
CA GLU A 325 9.40 -5.59 -22.27
C GLU A 325 9.43 -4.81 -23.60
N PHE A 326 8.25 -4.42 -24.11
CA PHE A 326 8.16 -3.64 -25.33
C PHE A 326 8.71 -2.21 -25.17
N TYR A 327 8.49 -1.55 -24.03
CA TYR A 327 9.10 -0.25 -23.74
C TYR A 327 10.63 -0.32 -23.73
N ASN A 328 11.22 -1.39 -23.18
CA ASN A 328 12.67 -1.59 -23.18
C ASN A 328 13.27 -1.77 -24.59
N ARG A 329 12.45 -2.12 -25.59
CA ARG A 329 12.82 -2.17 -27.02
C ARG A 329 12.69 -0.80 -27.73
N SER A 330 12.05 0.19 -27.12
CA SER A 330 11.82 1.51 -27.71
C SER A 330 13.04 2.43 -27.63
N MET A 331 13.12 3.43 -28.53
CA MET A 331 14.17 4.46 -28.47
C MET A 331 14.10 5.29 -27.17
N HIS A 332 12.92 5.49 -26.59
CA HIS A 332 12.77 6.23 -25.32
C HIS A 332 13.48 5.57 -24.14
N ARG A 333 13.83 4.28 -24.24
CA ARG A 333 14.63 3.59 -23.21
C ARG A 333 16.09 4.04 -23.17
N THR A 334 16.64 4.53 -24.29
CA THR A 334 18.04 4.96 -24.40
C THR A 334 18.24 6.46 -24.18
N VAL A 335 17.15 7.25 -24.17
CA VAL A 335 17.18 8.70 -23.92
C VAL A 335 17.63 8.98 -22.47
N LYS A 336 18.76 9.67 -22.33
CA LYS A 336 19.32 10.04 -21.02
C LYS A 336 18.38 11.00 -20.28
N GLY A 337 18.07 10.69 -19.03
CA GLY A 337 17.21 11.51 -18.17
C GLY A 337 15.71 11.23 -18.29
N PHE A 338 15.28 10.40 -19.25
CA PHE A 338 13.87 10.00 -19.41
C PHE A 338 13.43 9.11 -18.23
N ARG A 339 12.41 9.51 -17.47
CA ARG A 339 11.98 8.82 -16.23
C ARG A 339 11.06 7.61 -16.47
N GLY A 340 11.13 6.99 -17.65
CA GLY A 340 10.36 5.80 -17.99
C GLY A 340 8.85 6.05 -18.12
N CYS A 341 8.04 5.09 -17.66
CA CYS A 341 6.58 5.07 -17.86
C CYS A 341 5.86 6.37 -17.44
N ILE A 342 6.34 7.01 -16.36
CA ILE A 342 5.67 8.18 -15.77
C ILE A 342 5.74 9.43 -16.64
N GLU A 343 6.64 9.50 -17.62
CA GLU A 343 6.71 10.64 -18.54
C GLU A 343 5.45 10.70 -19.41
N CYS A 344 4.99 9.54 -19.92
CA CYS A 344 3.82 9.46 -20.79
C CYS A 344 2.51 9.26 -20.03
N HIS A 345 2.51 8.52 -18.92
CA HIS A 345 1.29 8.13 -18.19
C HIS A 345 1.01 8.93 -16.91
N GLY A 346 1.97 9.72 -16.42
CA GLY A 346 1.91 10.32 -15.09
C GLY A 346 2.31 9.33 -13.97
N ASN A 347 2.32 9.80 -12.73
CA ASN A 347 2.80 9.05 -11.55
C ASN A 347 1.70 8.72 -10.52
N HIS A 348 0.97 9.73 -10.04
CA HIS A 348 -0.16 9.56 -9.12
C HIS A 348 -1.48 9.57 -9.89
N ARG A 349 -1.71 10.61 -10.71
CA ARG A 349 -2.82 10.67 -11.67
C ARG A 349 -2.48 9.89 -12.94
N ILE A 350 -2.34 8.57 -12.78
CA ILE A 350 -2.04 7.66 -13.88
C ILE A 350 -3.22 7.69 -14.86
N ALA A 351 -2.96 8.14 -16.08
CA ALA A 351 -3.96 8.33 -17.12
C ALA A 351 -4.53 6.99 -17.64
N GLN A 352 -5.80 7.01 -18.08
CA GLN A 352 -6.40 5.86 -18.79
C GLN A 352 -5.57 5.52 -20.04
N PRO A 353 -5.07 4.29 -20.19
CA PRO A 353 -4.39 3.88 -21.41
C PRO A 353 -5.40 3.91 -22.57
N GLY A 354 -5.15 4.80 -23.53
CA GLY A 354 -6.03 5.09 -24.65
C GLY A 354 -5.29 5.88 -25.72
N SER A 355 -5.86 5.91 -26.92
CA SER A 355 -5.22 6.47 -28.13
C SER A 355 -4.91 7.96 -28.04
N THR A 356 -5.64 8.72 -27.21
CA THR A 356 -5.40 10.14 -26.96
C THR A 356 -4.01 10.43 -26.37
N LEU A 357 -3.44 9.50 -25.59
CA LEU A 357 -2.12 9.67 -24.97
C LEU A 357 -0.99 9.79 -26.00
N PHE A 358 -1.11 9.14 -27.16
CA PHE A 358 -0.08 9.19 -28.22
C PHE A 358 0.13 10.59 -28.80
N VAL A 359 -0.83 11.51 -28.63
CA VAL A 359 -0.67 12.91 -29.05
C VAL A 359 -0.39 13.81 -27.85
N SER A 360 -1.19 13.75 -26.78
CA SER A 360 -1.03 14.66 -25.62
C SER A 360 0.33 14.54 -24.95
N SER A 361 0.92 13.34 -24.93
CA SER A 361 2.18 13.11 -24.23
C SER A 361 3.42 13.39 -25.07
N CYS A 362 3.34 13.23 -26.40
CA CYS A 362 4.49 13.33 -27.33
C CYS A 362 4.86 14.77 -27.72
N ILE A 363 3.87 15.65 -27.90
CA ILE A 363 4.08 17.05 -28.33
C ILE A 363 4.94 17.88 -27.35
N ARG A 364 5.04 17.44 -26.08
CA ARG A 364 5.86 18.09 -25.05
C ARG A 364 7.37 17.96 -25.28
N CYS A 365 7.78 17.03 -26.15
CA CYS A 365 9.20 16.76 -26.46
C CYS A 365 9.48 16.72 -27.97
N HIS A 366 8.49 16.40 -28.80
CA HIS A 366 8.61 16.35 -30.25
C HIS A 366 7.80 17.48 -30.91
N PRO A 367 8.46 18.47 -31.53
CA PRO A 367 7.79 19.58 -32.22
C PRO A 367 6.75 19.10 -33.25
N ASP A 368 5.71 19.89 -33.48
CA ASP A 368 4.75 19.60 -34.55
C ASP A 368 5.43 19.60 -35.92
N GLY A 369 5.00 18.66 -36.76
CA GLY A 369 5.63 18.37 -38.05
C GLY A 369 6.94 17.56 -37.97
N SER A 370 7.51 17.31 -36.78
CA SER A 370 8.69 16.44 -36.68
C SER A 370 8.36 14.97 -37.02
N PRO A 371 9.29 14.19 -37.61
CA PRO A 371 9.04 12.80 -37.98
C PRO A 371 8.57 11.91 -36.81
N ALA A 372 9.04 12.16 -35.59
CA ALA A 372 8.63 11.43 -34.40
C ALA A 372 7.19 11.75 -33.96
N ASN A 373 6.78 13.03 -34.03
CA ASN A 373 5.41 13.45 -33.76
C ASN A 373 4.46 12.88 -34.83
N GLN A 374 4.87 12.91 -36.10
CA GLN A 374 4.13 12.33 -37.21
C GLN A 374 3.95 10.80 -37.07
N ALA A 375 5.01 10.06 -36.69
CA ALA A 375 4.90 8.63 -36.40
C ALA A 375 3.92 8.34 -35.25
N GLY A 376 3.89 9.17 -34.20
CA GLY A 376 2.91 9.08 -33.12
C GLY A 376 1.46 9.28 -33.59
N LYS A 377 1.23 10.20 -34.53
CA LYS A 377 -0.09 10.42 -35.18
C LYS A 377 -0.50 9.20 -36.03
N GLU A 378 0.41 8.66 -36.84
CA GLU A 378 0.19 7.45 -37.66
C GLU A 378 -0.15 6.20 -36.83
N ILE A 379 0.56 6.00 -35.70
CA ILE A 379 0.28 4.93 -34.74
C ILE A 379 -1.14 5.06 -34.17
N ARG A 380 -1.49 6.26 -33.69
CA ARG A 380 -2.81 6.56 -33.14
C ARG A 380 -3.90 6.27 -34.16
N GLU A 381 -3.80 6.86 -35.35
CA GLU A 381 -4.81 6.76 -36.41
C GLU A 381 -5.00 5.31 -36.88
N SER A 382 -3.91 4.55 -36.98
CA SER A 382 -3.97 3.12 -37.28
C SER A 382 -4.71 2.33 -36.19
N PHE A 383 -4.42 2.58 -34.91
CA PHE A 383 -5.06 1.90 -33.78
C PHE A 383 -6.54 2.31 -33.58
N ASP A 384 -6.87 3.59 -33.77
CA ASP A 384 -8.23 4.10 -33.68
C ASP A 384 -9.09 3.51 -34.79
N LYS A 385 -8.61 3.54 -36.05
CA LYS A 385 -9.32 2.92 -37.17
C LYS A 385 -9.47 1.40 -36.99
N ALA A 386 -8.47 0.75 -36.41
CA ALA A 386 -8.54 -0.67 -36.11
C ALA A 386 -9.56 -1.00 -35.02
N SER A 387 -9.67 -0.16 -33.99
CA SER A 387 -10.71 -0.29 -32.96
C SER A 387 -12.10 -0.06 -33.54
N GLU A 388 -12.28 0.98 -34.37
CA GLU A 388 -13.53 1.27 -35.07
C GLU A 388 -14.00 0.10 -35.96
N ASN A 389 -13.07 -0.57 -36.66
CA ASN A 389 -13.37 -1.75 -37.46
C ASN A 389 -13.95 -2.89 -36.62
N LEU A 390 -13.39 -3.15 -35.43
CA LEU A 390 -13.90 -4.19 -34.52
C LEU A 390 -15.25 -3.80 -33.91
N ASP A 391 -15.45 -2.53 -33.56
CA ASP A 391 -16.73 -2.03 -33.05
C ASP A 391 -17.84 -2.09 -34.13
N LEU A 392 -17.50 -1.83 -35.40
CA LEU A 392 -18.39 -2.02 -36.54
C LEU A 392 -18.72 -3.51 -36.75
N ALA A 393 -17.73 -4.39 -36.71
CA ALA A 393 -17.93 -5.83 -36.84
C ALA A 393 -18.85 -6.37 -35.73
N ALA A 394 -18.65 -5.92 -34.48
CA ALA A 394 -19.52 -6.26 -33.35
C ALA A 394 -20.97 -5.80 -33.58
N ARG A 395 -21.19 -4.59 -34.08
CA ARG A 395 -22.54 -4.07 -34.40
C ARG A 395 -23.22 -4.83 -35.53
N GLU A 396 -22.50 -5.17 -36.59
CA GLU A 396 -23.06 -5.95 -37.71
C GLU A 396 -23.41 -7.38 -37.29
N LEU A 397 -22.57 -8.00 -36.45
CA LEU A 397 -22.83 -9.31 -35.87
C LEU A 397 -24.06 -9.31 -34.95
N GLU A 398 -24.20 -8.29 -34.10
CA GLU A 398 -25.35 -8.16 -33.21
C GLU A 398 -26.66 -7.96 -34.00
N ALA A 399 -26.64 -7.14 -35.05
CA ALA A 399 -27.76 -6.99 -35.98
C ALA A 399 -28.14 -8.30 -36.68
N ALA A 400 -27.22 -9.26 -36.79
CA ALA A 400 -27.49 -10.57 -37.37
C ALA A 400 -28.19 -11.56 -36.43
N ARG A 401 -28.15 -11.35 -35.09
CA ARG A 401 -28.79 -12.26 -34.11
C ARG A 401 -30.29 -12.44 -34.35
N GLY A 402 -30.96 -11.38 -34.80
CA GLY A 402 -32.41 -11.38 -35.06
C GLY A 402 -32.88 -12.32 -36.19
N TYR A 403 -31.98 -12.82 -37.05
CA TYR A 403 -32.37 -13.68 -38.18
C TYR A 403 -32.48 -15.18 -37.84
N GLY A 404 -32.09 -15.61 -36.63
CA GLY A 404 -32.22 -17.01 -36.21
C GLY A 404 -31.26 -18.00 -36.90
N PHE A 405 -30.15 -17.52 -37.44
CA PHE A 405 -29.07 -18.36 -37.98
C PHE A 405 -27.94 -18.55 -36.96
N ALA A 406 -27.20 -19.65 -37.07
CA ALA A 406 -26.01 -19.90 -36.24
C ALA A 406 -24.88 -18.93 -36.61
N LEU A 407 -24.41 -18.13 -35.64
CA LEU A 407 -23.40 -17.08 -35.84
C LEU A 407 -21.99 -17.47 -35.39
N THR A 408 -21.79 -18.69 -34.90
CA THR A 408 -20.58 -19.12 -34.18
C THR A 408 -19.27 -18.81 -34.90
N LYS A 409 -19.21 -18.97 -36.23
CA LYS A 409 -18.02 -18.64 -37.05
C LYS A 409 -17.71 -17.14 -37.09
N LEU A 410 -18.73 -16.29 -37.02
CA LEU A 410 -18.59 -14.83 -37.04
C LEU A 410 -18.25 -14.32 -35.63
N GLU A 411 -18.80 -14.95 -34.59
CA GLU A 411 -18.41 -14.74 -33.18
C GLU A 411 -16.94 -15.13 -32.95
N GLU A 412 -16.47 -16.23 -33.54
CA GLU A 412 -15.07 -16.65 -33.54
C GLU A 412 -14.16 -15.65 -34.27
N ALA A 413 -14.52 -15.21 -35.48
CA ALA A 413 -13.76 -14.18 -36.21
C ALA A 413 -13.65 -12.86 -35.42
N LEU A 414 -14.74 -12.41 -34.78
CA LEU A 414 -14.71 -11.23 -33.92
C LEU A 414 -13.86 -11.44 -32.66
N LYS A 415 -13.85 -12.65 -32.10
CA LYS A 415 -12.99 -13.02 -30.96
C LYS A 415 -11.50 -12.97 -31.34
N GLU A 416 -11.12 -13.46 -32.51
CA GLU A 416 -9.76 -13.32 -33.05
C GLU A 416 -9.34 -11.84 -33.18
N GLY A 417 -10.21 -10.99 -33.73
CA GLY A 417 -9.94 -9.56 -33.87
C GLY A 417 -9.74 -8.85 -32.52
N ASN A 418 -10.57 -9.20 -31.52
CA ASN A 418 -10.41 -8.71 -30.16
C ASN A 418 -9.14 -9.26 -29.46
N GLN A 419 -8.74 -10.50 -29.74
CA GLN A 419 -7.47 -11.05 -29.25
C GLN A 419 -6.28 -10.27 -29.81
N ALA A 420 -6.29 -9.93 -31.11
CA ALA A 420 -5.27 -9.08 -31.72
C ALA A 420 -5.20 -7.69 -31.07
N LYS A 421 -6.34 -7.12 -30.63
CA LYS A 421 -6.39 -5.87 -29.85
C LYS A 421 -5.71 -6.01 -28.48
N ILE A 422 -5.89 -7.13 -27.79
CA ILE A 422 -5.23 -7.42 -26.50
C ILE A 422 -3.71 -7.54 -26.68
N GLU A 423 -3.26 -8.15 -27.78
CA GLU A 423 -1.84 -8.37 -28.06
C GLU A 423 -1.10 -7.12 -28.54
N VAL A 424 -1.74 -6.26 -29.34
CA VAL A 424 -1.09 -5.05 -29.86
C VAL A 424 -0.93 -3.95 -28.80
N VAL A 425 -1.88 -3.81 -27.85
CA VAL A 425 -1.84 -2.74 -26.82
C VAL A 425 -0.50 -2.67 -26.06
N PRO A 426 0.09 -3.78 -25.56
CA PRO A 426 1.44 -3.74 -25.02
C PRO A 426 2.50 -3.53 -26.10
N ALA A 427 2.36 -4.11 -27.31
CA ALA A 427 3.31 -3.96 -28.43
C ALA A 427 3.51 -2.50 -28.87
N LEU A 428 2.48 -1.66 -28.77
CA LEU A 428 2.57 -0.22 -29.06
C LEU A 428 3.59 0.53 -28.17
N HIS A 429 4.04 -0.05 -27.05
CA HIS A 429 5.10 0.54 -26.21
C HIS A 429 6.48 0.48 -26.86
N THR A 430 6.67 -0.28 -27.95
CA THR A 430 7.83 -0.15 -28.84
C THR A 430 7.88 1.21 -29.55
N LEU A 431 6.71 1.83 -29.74
CA LEU A 431 6.46 2.98 -30.61
C LEU A 431 6.84 2.73 -32.08
N ASP A 432 6.80 1.46 -32.51
CA ASP A 432 6.93 1.06 -33.92
C ASP A 432 5.56 1.06 -34.59
N LYS A 433 5.42 1.83 -35.69
CA LYS A 433 4.16 1.93 -36.41
C LYS A 433 3.73 0.62 -37.09
N ARG A 434 4.67 -0.29 -37.37
CA ARG A 434 4.38 -1.58 -38.01
C ARG A 434 3.46 -2.45 -37.15
N GLU A 435 3.57 -2.36 -35.82
CA GLU A 435 2.68 -3.06 -34.88
C GLU A 435 1.23 -2.57 -35.03
N ALA A 436 1.04 -1.25 -35.13
CA ALA A 436 -0.28 -0.63 -35.32
C ALA A 436 -0.85 -0.90 -36.73
N GLU A 437 -0.02 -0.84 -37.76
CA GLU A 437 -0.38 -1.15 -39.15
C GLU A 437 -0.80 -2.62 -39.30
N HIS A 438 -0.10 -3.56 -38.66
CA HIS A 438 -0.46 -4.98 -38.66
C HIS A 438 -1.83 -5.22 -38.01
N PHE A 439 -2.07 -4.63 -36.83
CA PHE A 439 -3.39 -4.70 -36.18
C PHE A 439 -4.50 -4.05 -37.02
N ARG A 440 -4.21 -2.93 -37.70
CA ARG A 440 -5.16 -2.30 -38.64
C ARG A 440 -5.57 -3.26 -39.74
N THR A 441 -4.62 -3.93 -40.39
CA THR A 441 -4.91 -4.97 -41.39
C THR A 441 -5.76 -6.09 -40.80
N LYS A 442 -5.38 -6.63 -39.64
CA LYS A 442 -6.11 -7.75 -39.00
C LYS A 442 -7.54 -7.40 -38.59
N SER A 443 -7.76 -6.17 -38.14
CA SER A 443 -9.10 -5.65 -37.82
C SER A 443 -9.97 -5.50 -39.07
N GLN A 444 -9.38 -5.10 -40.19
CA GLN A 444 -10.08 -4.92 -41.46
C GLN A 444 -10.50 -6.28 -42.04
N GLU A 445 -9.61 -7.27 -42.08
CA GLU A 445 -9.94 -8.67 -42.40
C GLU A 445 -11.10 -9.20 -41.55
N THR A 446 -11.14 -8.83 -40.27
CA THR A 446 -12.18 -9.27 -39.33
C THR A 446 -13.53 -8.61 -39.64
N LEU A 447 -13.54 -7.30 -39.90
CA LEU A 447 -14.74 -6.60 -40.35
C LEU A 447 -15.26 -7.15 -41.68
N GLU A 448 -14.39 -7.39 -42.66
CA GLU A 448 -14.76 -7.92 -43.97
C GLU A 448 -15.34 -9.34 -43.87
N ARG A 449 -14.72 -10.22 -43.06
CA ARG A 449 -15.25 -11.57 -42.77
C ARG A 449 -16.64 -11.53 -42.14
N VAL A 450 -16.83 -10.71 -41.10
CA VAL A 450 -18.13 -10.57 -40.42
C VAL A 450 -19.17 -10.00 -41.38
N ARG A 451 -18.86 -8.89 -42.06
CA ARG A 451 -19.77 -8.23 -43.01
C ARG A 451 -20.22 -9.18 -44.11
N HIS A 452 -19.30 -9.91 -44.74
CA HIS A 452 -19.62 -10.86 -45.79
C HIS A 452 -20.54 -11.98 -45.27
N GLY A 453 -20.24 -12.56 -44.11
CA GLY A 453 -21.09 -13.57 -43.48
C GLY A 453 -22.49 -13.08 -43.11
N VAL A 454 -22.61 -11.83 -42.62
CA VAL A 454 -23.92 -11.21 -42.32
C VAL A 454 -24.71 -10.97 -43.62
N GLN A 455 -24.09 -10.51 -44.69
CA GLN A 455 -24.76 -10.37 -46.00
C GLN A 455 -25.21 -11.72 -46.56
N GLU A 456 -24.42 -12.78 -46.40
CA GLU A 456 -24.81 -14.14 -46.80
C GLU A 456 -26.05 -14.63 -46.02
N ILE A 457 -26.12 -14.35 -44.72
CA ILE A 457 -27.30 -14.65 -43.88
C ILE A 457 -28.52 -13.87 -44.37
N ILE A 458 -28.40 -12.56 -44.60
CA ILE A 458 -29.49 -11.72 -45.12
C ILE A 458 -29.97 -12.22 -46.49
N PHE A 459 -29.06 -12.64 -47.37
CA PHE A 459 -29.39 -13.24 -48.65
C PHE A 459 -30.14 -14.58 -48.47
N ARG A 460 -29.68 -15.47 -47.59
CA ARG A 460 -30.37 -16.74 -47.27
C ARG A 460 -31.75 -16.51 -46.67
N VAL A 461 -31.94 -15.48 -45.82
CA VAL A 461 -33.26 -15.06 -45.30
C VAL A 461 -34.18 -14.65 -46.45
N ARG A 462 -33.73 -13.72 -47.32
CA ARG A 462 -34.51 -13.26 -48.47
C ARG A 462 -34.88 -14.40 -49.42
N LEU A 463 -33.94 -15.27 -49.72
CA LEU A 463 -34.17 -16.44 -50.58
C LEU A 463 -35.22 -17.37 -49.97
N ARG A 464 -35.12 -17.69 -48.68
CA ARG A 464 -36.14 -18.49 -47.97
C ARG A 464 -37.53 -17.83 -48.01
N SER A 465 -37.62 -16.52 -47.79
CA SER A 465 -38.89 -15.78 -47.85
C SER A 465 -39.52 -15.82 -49.24
N VAL A 466 -38.72 -15.63 -50.30
CA VAL A 466 -39.19 -15.74 -51.69
C VAL A 466 -39.62 -17.17 -52.01
N SER A 467 -38.82 -18.18 -51.65
CA SER A 467 -39.17 -19.59 -51.85
C SER A 467 -40.46 -19.98 -51.12
N LEU A 468 -40.64 -19.54 -49.87
CA LEU A 468 -41.87 -19.78 -49.11
C LEU A 468 -43.08 -19.12 -49.78
N GLY A 469 -42.93 -17.89 -50.28
CA GLY A 469 -43.96 -17.18 -51.03
C GLY A 469 -44.36 -17.89 -52.33
N VAL A 470 -43.38 -18.39 -53.10
CA VAL A 470 -43.63 -19.18 -54.32
C VAL A 470 -44.35 -20.49 -54.00
N VAL A 471 -43.95 -21.20 -52.94
CA VAL A 471 -44.61 -22.44 -52.49
C VAL A 471 -46.05 -22.16 -52.01
N LEU A 472 -46.28 -21.07 -51.26
CA LEU A 472 -47.62 -20.65 -50.84
C LEU A 472 -48.51 -20.32 -52.04
N LEU A 473 -48.01 -19.58 -53.04
CA LEU A 473 -48.76 -19.27 -54.26
C LEU A 473 -49.08 -20.52 -55.07
N ALA A 474 -48.13 -21.46 -55.20
CA ALA A 474 -48.36 -22.74 -55.86
C ALA A 474 -49.41 -23.59 -55.12
N PHE A 475 -49.39 -23.60 -53.78
CA PHE A 475 -50.35 -24.32 -52.95
C PHE A 475 -51.76 -23.71 -53.04
N LEU A 476 -51.87 -22.39 -52.98
CA LEU A 476 -53.14 -21.67 -53.19
C LEU A 476 -53.68 -21.88 -54.61
N GLY A 477 -52.81 -21.88 -55.63
CA GLY A 477 -53.16 -22.23 -57.00
C GLY A 477 -53.67 -23.66 -57.15
N ALA A 478 -53.05 -24.63 -56.47
CA ALA A 478 -53.49 -26.02 -56.43
C ALA A 478 -54.86 -26.17 -55.74
N ILE A 479 -55.10 -25.47 -54.62
CA ILE A 479 -56.41 -25.42 -53.95
C ILE A 479 -57.48 -24.83 -54.88
N LEU A 480 -57.17 -23.74 -55.58
CA LEU A 480 -58.08 -23.11 -56.54
C LEU A 480 -58.41 -24.05 -57.70
N LEU A 481 -57.41 -24.70 -58.30
CA LEU A 481 -57.61 -25.70 -59.36
C LEU A 481 -58.42 -26.91 -58.88
N PHE A 482 -58.22 -27.35 -57.64
CA PHE A 482 -58.98 -28.43 -57.04
C PHE A 482 -60.46 -28.04 -56.86
N ARG A 483 -60.75 -26.85 -56.32
CA ARG A 483 -62.12 -26.31 -56.25
C ARG A 483 -62.77 -26.18 -57.63
N LEU A 484 -62.09 -25.56 -58.59
CA LEU A 484 -62.59 -25.41 -59.97
C LEU A 484 -62.80 -26.74 -60.70
N ARG A 485 -62.25 -27.85 -60.19
CA ARG A 485 -62.52 -29.20 -60.68
C ARG A 485 -63.68 -29.87 -59.96
N LEU A 486 -63.82 -29.69 -58.64
CA LEU A 486 -65.01 -30.11 -57.88
C LEU A 486 -66.29 -29.45 -58.43
N GLU A 487 -66.30 -28.12 -58.55
CA GLU A 487 -67.44 -27.36 -59.11
C GLU A 487 -67.77 -27.72 -60.57
N ARG A 488 -66.88 -28.44 -61.27
CA ARG A 488 -67.08 -28.91 -62.64
C ARG A 488 -67.65 -30.33 -62.67
N LEU A 489 -67.31 -31.14 -61.67
CA LEU A 489 -67.92 -32.46 -61.44
C LEU A 489 -69.37 -32.29 -60.96
N GLU A 490 -69.61 -31.40 -59.99
CA GLU A 490 -70.93 -31.00 -59.48
C GLU A 490 -71.85 -30.37 -60.54
N ARG A 491 -71.31 -29.94 -61.69
CA ARG A 491 -72.06 -29.43 -62.86
C ARG A 491 -72.17 -30.44 -64.01
N SER A 492 -71.70 -31.67 -63.80
CA SER A 492 -71.79 -32.78 -64.77
C SER A 492 -72.65 -33.95 -64.27
N GLU A 493 -73.22 -33.81 -63.07
CA GLU A 493 -74.40 -34.54 -62.60
C GLU A 493 -75.66 -33.68 -62.81
#